data_AF-A0AAW2PH30-F1
#
_entry.id   AF-A0AAW2PH30-F1
#
_cell.length_a   1.000
_cell.length_b   1.000
_cell.length_c   1.000
_cell.angle_alpha   90.00
_cell.angle_beta   90.00
_cell.angle_gamma   90.00
#
_symmetry.space_group_name_H-M   'P 1'
#
loop_
_entity.id
_entity.type
_entity.pdbx_description
1 polymer ?
#
loop_
_entity_poly.entity_id
_entity_poly.type
_entity_poly.pdbx_seq_one_letter_code
_entity_poly.pdbx_strand_id
1 'polypeptide(L)'
;MIDMMKSAGYEDALDKKAYYEFLKILCGIERIDHAMSVFTKMKEDGCEPGIKTYDLLMGKLCAHGRLDKANALYKEAESNGLPVEPKAYKVDPRFAKKKPTAVKKEKKRETLPEKMARKRRSLRKLRLSFVKKPKRTMRRAF
;
A
#
# COMPACT_ATOMS: atom_id res chain seq x y z
N MET A 1 -1.63 -28.01 -3.31
CA MET A 1 -2.47 -28.75 -2.35
C MET A 1 -3.74 -29.21 -3.04
N ILE A 2 -4.59 -28.30 -3.52
CA ILE A 2 -5.80 -28.66 -4.29
C ILE A 2 -5.45 -29.51 -5.52
N ASP A 3 -4.46 -29.10 -6.33
CA ASP A 3 -4.05 -29.88 -7.51
C ASP A 3 -3.54 -31.28 -7.16
N MET A 4 -2.90 -31.43 -5.99
CA MET A 4 -2.45 -32.75 -5.52
C MET A 4 -3.65 -33.62 -5.12
N MET A 5 -4.65 -33.04 -4.45
CA MET A 5 -5.89 -33.74 -4.10
C MET A 5 -6.66 -34.18 -5.35
N LYS A 6 -6.69 -33.33 -6.38
CA LYS A 6 -7.26 -33.68 -7.69
C LYS A 6 -6.52 -34.83 -8.36
N SER A 7 -5.19 -34.72 -8.46
CA SER A 7 -4.37 -35.78 -9.06
C SER A 7 -4.43 -37.13 -8.31
N ALA A 8 -4.77 -37.10 -7.03
CA ALA A 8 -4.99 -38.30 -6.22
C ALA A 8 -6.41 -38.89 -6.39
N GLY A 9 -7.25 -38.32 -7.28
CA GLY A 9 -8.58 -38.83 -7.61
C GLY A 9 -9.71 -38.31 -6.71
N TYR A 10 -9.46 -37.30 -5.87
CA TYR A 10 -10.47 -36.71 -4.98
C TYR A 10 -11.19 -35.50 -5.60
N GLU A 11 -11.35 -35.46 -6.92
CA GLU A 11 -12.00 -34.34 -7.63
C GLU A 11 -13.47 -34.19 -7.21
N ASP A 12 -14.19 -35.31 -7.12
CA ASP A 12 -15.61 -35.33 -6.71
C ASP A 12 -15.84 -34.93 -5.24
N ALA A 13 -14.80 -34.94 -4.41
CA ALA A 13 -14.89 -34.54 -3.00
C ALA A 13 -14.65 -33.04 -2.77
N LEU A 14 -14.26 -32.30 -3.82
CA LEU A 14 -13.97 -30.86 -3.72
C LEU A 14 -15.26 -30.04 -3.87
N ASP A 15 -16.06 -30.04 -2.80
CA ASP A 15 -17.28 -29.24 -2.72
C ASP A 15 -17.00 -27.75 -2.53
N LYS A 16 -18.01 -26.92 -2.84
CA LYS A 16 -18.08 -25.49 -2.49
C LYS A 16 -17.75 -25.23 -1.01
N LYS A 17 -18.14 -26.16 -0.12
CA LYS A 17 -17.84 -26.09 1.31
C LYS A 17 -16.36 -26.32 1.60
N ALA A 18 -15.71 -27.30 0.96
CA ALA A 18 -14.30 -27.57 1.13
C ALA A 18 -13.46 -26.37 0.67
N TYR A 19 -13.76 -25.77 -0.49
CA TYR A 19 -13.12 -24.54 -0.95
C TYR A 19 -13.27 -23.39 0.04
N TYR A 20 -14.49 -23.19 0.59
CA TYR A 20 -14.72 -22.16 1.60
C TYR A 20 -13.89 -22.39 2.87
N GLU A 21 -13.74 -23.64 3.32
CA GLU A 21 -12.90 -23.98 4.47
C GLU A 21 -11.42 -23.69 4.20
N PHE A 22 -10.89 -24.07 3.04
CA PHE A 22 -9.52 -23.70 2.64
C PHE A 22 -9.31 -22.19 2.62
N LEU A 23 -10.25 -21.45 2.04
CA LEU A 23 -10.21 -19.98 2.01
C LEU A 23 -10.25 -19.39 3.42
N LYS A 24 -11.09 -19.93 4.30
CA LYS A 24 -11.18 -19.52 5.71
C LYS A 24 -9.86 -19.73 6.45
N ILE A 25 -9.22 -20.89 6.25
CA ILE A 25 -7.92 -21.20 6.87
C ILE A 25 -6.83 -20.26 6.34
N LEU A 26 -6.72 -20.10 5.02
CA LEU A 26 -5.72 -19.22 4.39
C LEU A 26 -5.90 -17.75 4.81
N CYS A 27 -7.15 -17.29 4.90
CA CYS A 27 -7.50 -15.96 5.41
C CYS A 27 -7.24 -15.80 6.92
N GLY A 28 -7.27 -16.89 7.67
CA GLY A 28 -6.92 -16.93 9.10
C GLY A 28 -5.42 -16.76 9.33
N ILE A 29 -4.60 -17.37 8.48
CA ILE A 29 -3.12 -17.30 8.53
C ILE A 29 -2.59 -16.06 7.75
N GLU A 30 -3.46 -15.11 7.40
CA GLU A 30 -3.13 -13.88 6.66
C GLU A 30 -2.48 -14.10 5.27
N ARG A 31 -2.57 -15.31 4.70
CA ARG A 31 -2.05 -15.64 3.36
C ARG A 31 -3.04 -15.31 2.24
N ILE A 32 -3.31 -14.02 2.06
CA ILE A 32 -4.35 -13.55 1.14
C ILE A 32 -4.04 -13.85 -0.33
N ASP A 33 -2.79 -13.73 -0.77
CA ASP A 33 -2.45 -13.99 -2.18
C ASP A 33 -2.68 -15.47 -2.56
N HIS A 34 -2.39 -16.39 -1.64
CA HIS A 34 -2.74 -17.80 -1.80
C HIS A 34 -4.26 -18.02 -1.76
N ALA A 35 -4.98 -17.34 -0.87
CA ALA A 35 -6.44 -17.41 -0.84
C ALA A 35 -7.06 -16.95 -2.18
N MET A 36 -6.54 -15.88 -2.78
CA MET A 36 -6.99 -15.43 -4.11
C MET A 36 -6.69 -16.47 -5.20
N SER A 37 -5.55 -17.13 -5.14
CA SER A 37 -5.20 -18.20 -6.08
C SER A 37 -6.11 -19.43 -5.94
N VAL A 38 -6.55 -19.74 -4.72
CA VAL A 38 -7.55 -20.80 -4.49
C VAL A 38 -8.92 -20.37 -5.00
N PHE A 39 -9.28 -19.10 -4.83
CA PHE A 39 -10.54 -18.55 -5.31
C PHE A 39 -10.64 -18.54 -6.85
N THR A 40 -9.54 -18.29 -7.57
CA THR A 40 -9.54 -18.43 -9.04
C THR A 40 -9.68 -19.88 -9.45
N LYS A 41 -8.96 -20.80 -8.81
CA LYS A 41 -9.08 -22.25 -9.05
C LYS A 41 -10.50 -22.76 -8.83
N MET A 42 -11.14 -22.30 -7.74
CA MET A 42 -12.53 -22.64 -7.45
C MET A 42 -13.46 -22.33 -8.64
N LYS A 43 -13.25 -21.21 -9.33
CA LYS A 43 -14.03 -20.85 -10.53
C LYS A 43 -13.63 -21.62 -11.77
N GLU A 44 -12.33 -21.87 -11.96
CA GLU A 44 -11.81 -22.70 -13.05
C GLU A 44 -12.38 -24.12 -12.99
N ASP A 45 -12.62 -24.62 -11.78
CA ASP A 45 -13.24 -25.92 -11.52
C ASP A 45 -14.77 -25.91 -11.70
N GLY A 46 -15.36 -24.80 -12.13
CA GLY A 46 -16.80 -24.64 -12.28
C GLY A 46 -17.56 -24.54 -10.94
N CYS A 47 -16.86 -24.46 -9.81
CA CYS A 47 -17.49 -24.36 -8.50
C CYS A 47 -17.83 -22.89 -8.20
N GLU A 48 -19.12 -22.55 -8.24
CA GLU A 48 -19.54 -21.16 -8.08
C GLU A 48 -19.32 -20.65 -6.64
N PRO A 49 -18.58 -19.54 -6.44
CA PRO A 49 -18.40 -18.95 -5.13
C PRO A 49 -19.71 -18.47 -4.52
N GLY A 50 -19.89 -18.71 -3.22
CA GLY A 50 -21.08 -18.30 -2.49
C GLY A 50 -20.94 -16.89 -1.91
N ILE A 51 -22.06 -16.32 -1.46
CA ILE A 51 -22.11 -15.01 -0.78
C ILE A 51 -21.11 -14.96 0.38
N LYS A 52 -21.08 -16.01 1.22
CA LYS A 52 -20.15 -16.13 2.36
C LYS A 52 -18.68 -16.07 1.93
N THR A 53 -18.35 -16.59 0.75
CA THR A 53 -16.99 -16.60 0.22
C THR A 53 -16.54 -15.19 -0.18
N TYR A 54 -17.40 -14.47 -0.90
CA TYR A 54 -17.15 -13.08 -1.25
C TYR A 54 -17.04 -12.18 -0.01
N ASP A 55 -17.98 -12.30 0.92
CA ASP A 55 -17.98 -11.56 2.19
C ASP A 55 -16.68 -11.73 2.98
N LEU A 56 -16.20 -12.98 3.07
CA LEU A 56 -14.95 -13.31 3.76
C LEU A 56 -13.74 -12.65 3.07
N LEU A 57 -13.63 -12.80 1.74
CA LEU A 57 -12.50 -12.29 0.97
C LEU A 57 -12.47 -10.76 0.96
N MET A 58 -13.62 -10.12 0.73
CA MET A 58 -13.71 -8.66 0.75
C MET A 58 -13.34 -8.09 2.11
N GLY A 59 -13.82 -8.69 3.20
CA GLY A 59 -13.49 -8.23 4.55
C GLY A 59 -12.01 -8.35 4.86
N LYS A 60 -11.37 -9.45 4.44
CA LYS A 60 -9.93 -9.65 4.62
C LYS A 60 -9.09 -8.74 3.73
N LEU A 61 -9.49 -8.52 2.48
CA LEU A 61 -8.80 -7.58 1.59
C LEU A 61 -8.91 -6.13 2.09
N CYS A 62 -10.07 -5.73 2.61
CA CYS A 62 -10.25 -4.42 3.24
C CYS A 62 -9.39 -4.28 4.50
N ALA A 63 -9.32 -5.30 5.35
CA ALA A 63 -8.45 -5.31 6.52
C ALA A 63 -6.98 -5.10 6.13
N HIS A 64 -6.53 -5.69 5.02
CA HIS A 64 -5.18 -5.51 4.48
C HIS A 64 -5.00 -4.24 3.63
N GLY A 65 -5.96 -3.32 3.60
CA GLY A 65 -5.87 -2.06 2.86
C GLY A 65 -5.88 -2.21 1.33
N ARG A 66 -6.21 -3.39 0.80
CA ARG A 66 -6.29 -3.67 -0.65
C ARG A 66 -7.70 -3.39 -1.17
N LEU A 67 -8.15 -2.15 -1.00
CA LEU A 67 -9.51 -1.71 -1.35
C LEU A 67 -9.81 -1.91 -2.85
N ASP A 68 -8.83 -1.69 -3.73
CA ASP A 68 -9.01 -1.84 -5.18
C ASP A 68 -9.45 -3.27 -5.53
N LYS A 69 -8.83 -4.28 -4.90
CA LYS A 69 -9.19 -5.70 -5.11
C LYS A 69 -10.52 -6.05 -4.47
N ALA A 70 -10.83 -5.50 -3.29
CA ALA A 70 -12.11 -5.71 -2.64
C ALA A 70 -13.27 -5.15 -3.48
N ASN A 71 -13.09 -3.96 -4.06
CA ASN A 71 -14.08 -3.35 -4.96
C ASN A 71 -14.24 -4.14 -6.27
N ALA A 72 -13.16 -4.72 -6.81
CA ALA A 72 -13.25 -5.59 -7.97
C ALA A 72 -14.08 -6.85 -7.68
N LEU A 73 -13.88 -7.47 -6.51
CA LEU A 73 -14.68 -8.62 -6.07
C LEU A 73 -16.16 -8.26 -5.85
N TYR A 74 -16.44 -7.07 -5.31
CA TYR A 74 -17.80 -6.60 -5.12
C TYR A 74 -18.55 -6.48 -6.46
N LYS A 75 -17.92 -5.83 -7.45
CA LYS A 75 -18.48 -5.72 -8.81
C LYS A 75 -18.67 -7.07 -9.49
N GLU A 76 -17.73 -7.99 -9.28
CA GLU A 76 -17.86 -9.35 -9.78
C GLU A 76 -19.06 -10.07 -9.15
N ALA A 77 -19.26 -9.93 -7.84
CA ALA A 77 -20.41 -10.52 -7.17
C ALA A 77 -21.74 -9.91 -7.64
N GLU A 78 -21.79 -8.59 -7.88
CA GLU A 78 -22.95 -7.92 -8.50
C GLU A 78 -23.23 -8.46 -9.91
N SER A 79 -22.19 -8.64 -10.74
CA SER A 79 -22.35 -9.19 -12.10
C SER A 79 -22.85 -10.63 -12.11
N ASN A 80 -22.53 -11.40 -11.06
CA ASN A 80 -23.02 -12.76 -10.86
C ASN A 80 -24.43 -12.80 -10.24
N GLY A 81 -25.07 -11.64 -10.03
CA GLY A 81 -26.42 -11.55 -9.45
C GLY A 81 -26.50 -11.95 -7.97
N LEU A 82 -25.36 -11.98 -7.26
CA LEU A 82 -25.32 -12.34 -5.85
C LEU A 82 -25.72 -11.12 -5.00
N PRO A 83 -26.67 -11.25 -4.05
CA PRO A 83 -27.08 -10.17 -3.16
C PRO A 83 -26.00 -9.98 -2.08
N VAL A 84 -24.92 -9.31 -2.45
CA VAL A 84 -23.83 -8.96 -1.55
C VAL A 84 -24.12 -7.59 -0.95
N GLU A 85 -24.36 -7.56 0.36
CA GLU A 85 -24.59 -6.31 1.07
C GLU A 85 -23.27 -5.53 1.26
N PRO A 86 -23.25 -4.22 0.96
CA PRO A 86 -22.14 -3.36 1.32
C PRO A 86 -21.93 -3.33 2.83
N LYS A 87 -20.78 -3.80 3.31
CA LYS A 87 -20.42 -3.80 4.72
C LYS A 87 -19.27 -2.83 4.99
N ALA A 88 -19.35 -2.10 6.09
CA ALA A 88 -18.26 -1.26 6.56
C ALA A 88 -17.14 -2.13 7.13
N TYR A 89 -16.09 -2.37 6.34
CA TYR A 89 -14.93 -3.15 6.77
C TYR A 89 -13.89 -2.26 7.47
N LYS A 90 -13.41 -2.70 8.63
CA LYS A 90 -12.33 -2.04 9.35
C LYS A 90 -10.99 -2.37 8.70
N VAL A 91 -10.22 -1.35 8.33
CA VAL A 91 -8.84 -1.50 7.85
C VAL A 91 -7.93 -1.68 9.07
N ASP A 92 -6.99 -2.62 9.01
CA ASP A 92 -6.00 -2.79 10.07
C ASP A 92 -5.06 -1.57 10.11
N PRO A 93 -4.79 -0.98 11.28
CA PRO A 93 -3.85 0.13 11.43
C PRO A 93 -2.47 -0.09 10.79
N ARG A 94 -2.02 -1.35 10.64
CA ARG A 94 -0.78 -1.71 9.94
C ARG A 94 -0.80 -1.32 8.46
N PHE A 95 -1.94 -1.50 7.81
CA PHE A 95 -2.13 -1.25 6.37
C PHE A 95 -2.82 0.08 6.08
N ALA A 96 -3.34 0.76 7.12
CA ALA A 96 -3.79 2.13 7.00
C ALA A 96 -2.62 3.00 6.50
N LYS A 97 -2.74 3.54 5.28
CA LYS A 97 -1.76 4.49 4.75
C LYS A 97 -1.55 5.57 5.80
N LYS A 98 -0.31 5.71 6.31
CA LYS A 98 0.05 6.89 7.09
C LYS A 98 -0.35 8.08 6.22
N LYS A 99 -1.18 8.99 6.77
CA LYS A 99 -1.45 10.30 6.14
C LYS A 99 -0.13 10.78 5.56
N PRO A 100 -0.06 11.27 4.31
CA PRO A 100 1.19 11.76 3.76
C PRO A 100 1.78 12.71 4.79
N THR A 101 2.83 12.27 5.48
CA THR A 101 3.48 13.09 6.49
C THR A 101 3.95 14.28 5.70
N ALA A 102 3.33 15.43 5.98
CA ALA A 102 3.58 16.70 5.31
C ALA A 102 5.06 16.73 4.96
N VAL A 103 5.34 16.71 3.64
CA VAL A 103 6.69 16.70 3.06
C VAL A 103 7.58 17.44 4.03
N LYS A 104 8.49 16.75 4.73
CA LYS A 104 9.46 17.43 5.59
C LYS A 104 10.09 18.45 4.67
N LYS A 105 9.78 19.75 4.85
CA LYS A 105 10.33 20.82 4.02
C LYS A 105 11.83 20.58 4.07
N GLU A 106 12.40 20.04 3.00
CA GLU A 106 13.83 19.90 2.90
C GLU A 106 14.34 21.31 3.17
N LYS A 107 15.15 21.48 4.21
CA LYS A 107 15.82 22.75 4.43
C LYS A 107 16.73 22.92 3.22
N LYS A 108 16.24 23.60 2.17
CA LYS A 108 17.01 23.90 0.98
C LYS A 108 18.33 24.50 1.47
N ARG A 109 19.43 23.82 1.22
CA ARG A 109 20.75 24.32 1.59
C ARG A 109 20.97 25.55 0.72
N GLU A 110 20.89 26.74 1.32
CA GLU A 110 21.12 28.00 0.61
C GLU A 110 22.48 27.93 -0.11
N THR A 111 22.48 28.30 -1.38
CA THR A 111 23.72 28.40 -2.17
C THR A 111 24.59 29.54 -1.61
N LEU A 112 25.90 29.53 -1.90
CA LEU A 112 26.82 30.59 -1.46
C LEU A 112 26.32 32.01 -1.85
N PRO A 113 25.82 32.27 -3.08
CA PRO A 113 25.24 33.56 -3.45
C PRO A 113 24.05 33.97 -2.57
N GLU A 114 23.14 33.03 -2.26
CA GLU A 114 21.97 33.30 -1.42
C GLU A 114 22.36 33.64 0.02
N LYS A 115 23.32 32.90 0.60
CA LYS A 115 23.88 33.21 1.93
C LYS A 115 24.50 34.61 1.98
N MET A 116 25.23 35.00 0.93
CA MET A 116 25.83 36.33 0.82
C MET A 116 24.76 37.43 0.69
N ALA A 117 23.71 37.20 -0.10
CA ALA A 117 22.60 38.13 -0.26
C ALA A 117 21.85 38.33 1.08
N ARG A 118 21.58 37.24 1.81
CA ARG A 118 20.96 37.28 3.14
C ARG A 118 21.81 38.07 4.12
N LYS A 119 23.12 37.82 4.17
CA LYS A 119 24.05 38.55 5.05
C LYS A 119 24.10 40.04 4.69
N ARG A 120 24.13 40.38 3.39
CA ARG A 120 24.12 41.79 2.92
C ARG A 120 22.83 42.51 3.31
N ARG A 121 21.66 41.84 3.22
CA ARG A 121 20.38 42.38 3.70
C ARG A 121 20.39 42.60 5.20
N SER A 122 20.93 41.67 5.98
CA SER A 122 21.04 41.79 7.44
C SER A 122 21.90 42.99 7.86
N LEU A 123 23.06 43.17 7.22
CA LEU A 123 23.96 44.29 7.51
C LEU A 123 23.35 45.64 7.10
N ARG A 124 22.65 45.69 5.95
CA ARG A 124 21.89 46.89 5.53
C ARG A 124 20.83 47.29 6.56
N LYS A 125 20.09 46.33 7.12
CA LYS A 125 19.11 46.61 8.20
C LYS A 125 19.77 47.19 9.44
N LEU A 126 20.97 46.72 9.76
CA LEU A 126 21.77 47.22 10.89
C LEU A 126 22.59 48.48 10.55
N ARG A 127 22.39 49.10 9.36
CA ARG A 127 23.19 50.22 8.83
C ARG A 127 24.72 49.98 8.84
N LEU A 128 25.14 48.72 8.82
CA LEU A 128 26.54 48.33 8.63
C LEU A 128 26.83 48.11 7.15
N SER A 129 27.97 48.61 6.66
CA SER A 129 28.47 48.27 5.33
C SER A 129 29.37 47.03 5.39
N PHE A 130 29.26 46.15 4.39
CA PHE A 130 30.15 45.00 4.27
C PHE A 130 31.50 45.48 3.73
N VAL A 131 32.47 45.75 4.61
CA VAL A 131 33.85 46.00 4.21
C VAL A 131 34.44 44.69 3.72
N LYS A 132 34.80 44.64 2.43
CA LYS A 132 35.45 43.49 1.82
C LYS A 132 36.80 43.31 2.51
N LYS A 133 37.06 42.17 3.16
CA LYS A 133 38.37 41.91 3.79
C LYS A 133 39.46 42.14 2.72
N PRO A 134 40.52 42.90 3.03
CA PRO A 134 41.60 43.12 2.08
C PRO A 134 42.17 41.75 1.68
N LYS A 135 42.40 41.55 0.37
CA LYS A 135 43.10 40.35 -0.10
C LYS A 135 44.44 40.33 0.62
N ARG A 136 44.74 39.26 1.36
CA ARG A 136 46.11 38.96 1.81
C ARG A 136 46.93 38.84 0.53
N THR A 137 47.63 39.90 0.15
CA THR A 137 48.69 39.83 -0.85
C THR A 137 49.71 38.84 -0.31
N MET A 138 50.01 37.79 -1.09
CA MET A 138 51.09 36.86 -0.74
C MET A 138 52.34 37.69 -0.46
N ARG A 139 52.91 37.57 0.74
CA ARG A 139 54.27 38.04 1.00
C ARG A 139 55.16 37.31 0.01
N ARG A 140 55.89 38.06 -0.83
CA ARG A 140 56.94 37.51 -1.69
C ARG A 140 57.89 36.70 -0.80
N ALA A 141 58.10 35.43 -1.17
CA ALA A 141 59.27 34.71 -0.70
C ALA A 141 60.50 35.42 -1.28
N PHE A 142 61.45 35.76 -0.41
CA PHE A 142 62.81 36.10 -0.82
C PHE A 142 63.53 34.83 -1.25
#